data_AF-A0A381J7X7-F1
#
_entry.id   AF-A0A381J7X7-F1
#
_cell.length_a   1.000
_cell.length_b   1.000
_cell.length_c   1.000
_cell.angle_alpha   90.00
_cell.angle_beta   90.00
_cell.angle_gamma   90.00
#
_symmetry.space_group_name_H-M   'P 1'
#
loop_
_entity.id
_entity.type
_entity.pdbx_description
1 polymer ?
#
loop_
_entity_poly.entity_id
_entity_poly.type
_entity_poly.pdbx_seq_one_letter_code
_entity_poly.pdbx_strand_id
1 'polypeptide(L)'
;MCRFLNIERSLVYYHLNKEDSTSSNEELIITKHIKNIFKRSRNNYGTRKIKKELDKLEYKISRRRISRIMKENSLVSNYTVA
;
A
#
# COMPACT_ATOMS: atom_id res chain seq x y z
N MET A 1 -9.56 0.59 -26.34
CA MET A 1 -10.67 -0.03 -25.57
C MET A 1 -12.00 0.67 -25.84
N CYS A 2 -12.27 1.89 -25.33
CA CYS A 2 -13.57 2.56 -25.52
C CYS A 2 -13.98 2.78 -26.99
N ARG A 3 -13.06 3.30 -27.83
CA ARG A 3 -13.28 3.49 -29.28
C ARG A 3 -13.44 2.16 -30.05
N PHE A 4 -12.86 1.08 -29.53
CA PHE A 4 -12.95 -0.25 -30.14
C PHE A 4 -14.25 -0.96 -29.75
N LEU A 5 -14.67 -0.81 -28.50
CA LEU A 5 -15.93 -1.33 -27.95
C LEU A 5 -17.15 -0.44 -28.27
N ASN A 6 -16.93 0.70 -28.93
CA ASN A 6 -17.93 1.71 -29.26
C ASN A 6 -18.71 2.25 -28.04
N ILE A 7 -17.99 2.47 -26.92
CA ILE A 7 -18.55 3.00 -25.66
C ILE A 7 -17.98 4.39 -25.38
N GLU A 8 -18.79 5.28 -24.82
CA GLU A 8 -18.35 6.59 -24.37
C GLU A 8 -17.35 6.50 -23.20
N ARG A 9 -16.35 7.39 -23.23
CA ARG A 9 -15.32 7.44 -22.19
C ARG A 9 -15.89 7.82 -20.82
N SER A 10 -16.92 8.68 -20.81
CA SER A 10 -17.67 9.13 -19.62
C SER A 10 -18.26 7.95 -18.84
N LEU A 11 -18.88 7.01 -19.54
CA LEU A 11 -19.54 5.84 -18.97
C LEU A 11 -18.53 4.92 -18.27
N VAL A 12 -17.35 4.72 -18.87
CA VAL A 12 -16.26 3.95 -18.26
C VAL A 12 -15.79 4.56 -16.95
N TYR A 13 -15.55 5.88 -16.91
CA TYR A 13 -15.14 6.56 -15.67
C TYR A 13 -16.27 6.57 -14.62
N TYR A 14 -17.53 6.70 -15.03
CA TYR A 14 -18.67 6.67 -14.12
C TYR A 14 -18.79 5.32 -13.39
N HIS A 15 -18.64 4.21 -14.12
CA HIS A 15 -18.69 2.87 -13.52
C HIS A 15 -17.44 2.56 -12.67
N LEU A 16 -16.25 2.96 -13.13
CA LEU A 16 -15.01 2.78 -12.35
C LEU A 16 -15.02 3.55 -11.03
N ASN A 17 -15.50 4.80 -11.05
CA ASN A 17 -15.58 5.63 -9.84
C ASN A 17 -16.73 5.21 -8.90
N LYS A 18 -17.64 4.34 -9.34
CA LYS A 18 -18.73 3.82 -8.51
C LYS A 18 -18.30 2.56 -7.72
N GLU A 19 -17.27 1.86 -8.17
CA GLU A 19 -16.71 0.68 -7.53
C GLU A 19 -15.59 1.03 -6.52
N ASP A 20 -15.84 2.02 -5.67
CA ASP A 20 -14.96 2.31 -4.53
C ASP A 20 -15.15 1.24 -3.44
N SER A 21 -14.41 0.13 -3.44
CA SER A 21 -14.26 -0.69 -2.21
C SER A 21 -13.28 -1.87 -2.21
N THR A 22 -12.81 -2.38 -3.36
CA THR A 22 -11.90 -3.56 -3.32
C THR A 22 -10.46 -3.17 -2.95
N SER A 23 -9.98 -2.07 -3.51
CA SER A 23 -8.64 -1.51 -3.24
C SER A 23 -8.43 -1.13 -1.77
N SER A 24 -9.48 -0.67 -1.08
CA SER A 24 -9.38 -0.26 0.33
C SER A 24 -9.13 -1.44 1.27
N ASN A 25 -9.74 -2.60 1.01
CA ASN A 25 -9.55 -3.79 1.85
C ASN A 25 -8.11 -4.31 1.79
N GLU A 26 -7.53 -4.41 0.60
CA GLU A 26 -6.13 -4.81 0.45
C GLU A 26 -5.17 -3.80 1.11
N GLU A 27 -5.43 -2.50 0.95
CA GLU A 27 -4.61 -1.45 1.55
C GLU A 27 -4.65 -1.51 3.09
N LEU A 28 -5.82 -1.81 3.68
CA LEU A 28 -5.98 -2.00 5.12
C LEU A 28 -5.19 -3.22 5.62
N ILE A 29 -5.25 -4.35 4.90
CA ILE A 29 -4.51 -5.57 5.22
C ILE A 29 -3.00 -5.30 5.18
N ILE A 30 -2.51 -4.69 4.10
CA ILE A 30 -1.09 -4.33 3.95
C ILE A 30 -0.65 -3.38 5.07
N THR A 31 -1.46 -2.38 5.38
CA THR A 31 -1.16 -1.42 6.45
C THR A 31 -1.05 -2.10 7.81
N LYS A 32 -1.93 -3.08 8.10
CA LYS A 32 -1.86 -3.90 9.31
C LYS A 32 -0.57 -4.73 9.37
N HIS A 33 -0.18 -5.37 8.26
CA HIS A 33 1.09 -6.11 8.19
C HIS A 33 2.30 -5.20 8.43
N ILE A 34 2.35 -4.03 7.80
CA ILE A 34 3.42 -3.05 7.99
C ILE A 34 3.52 -2.63 9.47
N LYS A 35 2.41 -2.27 10.11
CA LYS A 35 2.38 -1.91 11.54
C LYS A 35 2.87 -3.04 12.43
N ASN A 36 2.45 -4.27 12.14
CA ASN A 36 2.88 -5.45 12.91
C ASN A 36 4.37 -5.73 12.77
N ILE A 37 4.91 -5.72 11.54
CA ILE A 37 6.34 -5.91 11.27
C ILE A 37 7.15 -4.81 11.95
N PHE A 38 6.71 -3.56 11.85
CA PHE A 38 7.38 -2.42 12.44
C PHE A 38 7.47 -2.55 13.97
N LYS A 39 6.35 -2.85 14.64
CA LYS A 39 6.33 -3.08 16.10
C LYS A 39 7.16 -4.29 16.53
N ARG A 40 7.08 -5.42 15.80
CA ARG A 40 7.90 -6.61 16.06
C ARG A 40 9.40 -6.32 15.97
N SER A 41 9.79 -5.39 15.10
CA SER A 41 11.17 -4.95 14.98
C SER A 41 11.63 -3.98 16.08
N ARG A 42 10.79 -3.67 17.07
CA ARG A 42 11.01 -2.60 18.06
C ARG A 42 11.21 -1.22 17.39
N ASN A 43 10.43 -0.93 16.35
CA ASN A 43 10.47 0.31 15.57
C ASN A 43 11.81 0.58 14.84
N ASN A 44 12.62 -0.46 14.64
CA ASN A 44 13.94 -0.35 14.01
C ASN A 44 13.92 -0.51 12.49
N TYR A 45 12.85 -1.08 11.92
CA TYR A 45 12.82 -1.38 10.50
C TYR A 45 12.29 -0.20 9.69
N GLY A 46 13.10 0.24 8.72
CA GLY A 46 12.66 1.13 7.64
C GLY A 46 12.13 0.36 6.42
N THR A 47 11.79 1.10 5.37
CA THR A 47 11.12 0.61 4.15
C THR A 47 11.83 -0.56 3.47
N ARG A 48 13.18 -0.60 3.49
CA ARG A 48 13.96 -1.70 2.89
C ARG A 48 13.76 -3.03 3.63
N LYS A 49 13.80 -3.02 4.97
CA LYS A 49 13.65 -4.23 5.79
C LYS A 49 12.18 -4.68 5.80
N ILE A 50 11.24 -3.74 5.89
CA ILE A 50 9.79 -4.04 5.80
C ILE A 50 9.45 -4.71 4.47
N LYS A 51 10.01 -4.24 3.34
CA LYS A 51 9.79 -4.90 2.04
C LYS A 51 10.20 -6.38 2.08
N LYS A 52 11.38 -6.70 2.60
CA LYS A 52 11.84 -8.10 2.70
C LYS A 52 10.91 -8.96 3.57
N GLU A 53 10.37 -8.41 4.65
CA GLU A 53 9.40 -9.12 5.50
C GLU A 53 8.04 -9.30 4.81
N LEU A 54 7.60 -8.34 4.00
CA LEU A 54 6.39 -8.46 3.18
C LEU A 54 6.57 -9.46 2.03
N ASP A 55 7.74 -9.49 1.39
CA ASP A 55 8.06 -10.46 0.34
C ASP A 55 8.01 -11.91 0.89
N LYS A 56 8.39 -12.14 2.16
CA LYS A 56 8.25 -13.44 2.84
C LYS A 56 6.79 -13.85 3.10
N LEU A 57 5.89 -12.87 3.20
CA LEU A 57 4.45 -13.06 3.31
C LEU A 57 3.78 -13.09 1.93
N GLU A 58 4.57 -13.24 0.86
CA GLU A 58 4.15 -13.25 -0.55
C GLU A 58 3.52 -11.94 -1.06
N TYR A 59 3.64 -10.85 -0.29
CA TYR A 59 3.18 -9.53 -0.70
C TYR A 59 4.22 -8.78 -1.53
N LYS A 60 4.04 -8.76 -2.85
CA LYS A 60 4.90 -8.02 -3.78
C LYS A 60 4.54 -6.53 -3.81
N ILE A 61 5.22 -5.74 -2.97
CA ILE A 61 4.90 -4.31 -2.80
C ILE A 61 6.13 -3.42 -3.10
N SER A 62 5.88 -2.28 -3.75
CA SER A 62 6.93 -1.30 -4.04
C SER A 62 7.41 -0.57 -2.79
N ARG A 63 8.69 -0.19 -2.74
CA ARG A 63 9.23 0.62 -1.64
C ARG A 63 8.49 1.96 -1.50
N ARG A 64 8.06 2.57 -2.61
CA ARG A 64 7.30 3.84 -2.61
C ARG A 64 5.95 3.70 -1.91
N ARG A 65 5.21 2.61 -2.17
CA ARG A 65 3.93 2.33 -1.50
C ARG A 65 4.13 2.15 0.01
N ILE A 66 5.15 1.39 0.42
CA ILE A 66 5.51 1.21 1.83
C ILE A 66 5.86 2.56 2.47
N SER A 67 6.67 3.40 1.81
CA SER A 67 7.01 4.74 2.31
C SER A 67 5.78 5.61 2.53
N ARG A 68 4.81 5.59 1.59
CA ARG A 68 3.55 6.34 1.72
C ARG A 68 2.78 5.90 2.95
N ILE A 69 2.56 4.58 3.09
CA ILE A 69 1.83 4.01 4.24
C ILE A 69 2.54 4.33 5.55
N MET A 70 3.87 4.23 5.61
CA MET A 70 4.63 4.61 6.81
C MET A 70 4.45 6.09 7.17
N LYS A 71 4.48 6.98 6.18
CA LYS A 71 4.28 8.43 6.37
C LYS A 71 2.86 8.74 6.85
N GLU A 72 1.84 8.16 6.22
CA GLU A 72 0.43 8.34 6.59
C GLU A 72 0.12 7.83 8.00
N ASN A 73 0.90 6.86 8.50
CA ASN A 73 0.72 6.27 9.82
C ASN A 73 1.79 6.71 10.84
N SER A 74 2.55 7.77 10.55
CA SER A 74 3.59 8.32 11.43
C SER A 74 4.60 7.28 11.94
N LEU A 75 4.94 6.29 11.11
CA LEU A 75 5.90 5.25 11.44
C LEU A 75 7.32 5.73 11.10
N VAL A 76 8.05 6.18 12.12
CA VAL A 76 9.43 6.66 11.98
C VAL A 76 10.38 5.72 12.69
N SER A 77 11.43 5.27 11.99
CA SER A 77 12.37 4.32 12.57
C SER A 77 13.25 4.99 13.63
N ASN A 78 13.56 4.29 14.72
CA ASN A 78 14.42 4.83 15.78
C ASN A 78 15.77 5.33 15.25
N TYR A 79 16.36 4.64 14.27
CA TYR A 79 17.64 5.04 13.64
C TYR A 79 17.57 6.32 12.78
N THR A 80 16.37 6.88 12.60
CA THR A 80 16.14 8.13 11.86
C THR A 80 15.82 9.30 12.77
N VAL A 81 15.64 9.06 14.07
CA VAL A 81 15.47 10.11 15.08
C VAL A 81 16.87 10.43 15.60
N ALA A 82 17.37 11.61 15.23
CA ALA A 82 18.63 12.17 15.71
C ALA A 82 18.43 12.87 17.06
#